data_AF-A0AA40JQ29-F1
#
_entry.id   AF-A0AA40JQ29-F1
#
_cell.length_a   1.000
_cell.length_b   1.000
_cell.length_c   1.000
_cell.angle_alpha   90.00
_cell.angle_beta   90.00
_cell.angle_gamma   90.00
#
_symmetry.space_group_name_H-M   'P 1'
#
loop_
_entity.id
_entity.type
_entity.pdbx_description
1 polymer ?
#
loop_
_entity_poly.entity_id
_entity_poly.type
_entity_poly.pdbx_seq_one_letter_code
_entity_poly.pdbx_strand_id
1 'polypeptide(L)'
;PCMIIASADHGVADMGVSAYPKETTVGMTQNYLIPKGAGANSLANYCGAQMEVIDMGIDADMSWVPGLRIHKLGMGTKNFVEEPAMTREQAIEGIETGIRLVKEKIDEGFNVFLVGEMGISNTTASALMTAKFAGLTA
;
A
#
# COMPACT_ATOMS: atom_id res chain seq x y z
N PRO A 1 -0.55 14.86 -13.17
CA PRO A 1 -1.04 13.57 -12.61
C PRO A 1 -0.67 13.46 -11.12
N CYS A 2 -1.37 12.62 -10.35
CA CYS A 2 -1.01 12.30 -8.97
C CYS A 2 -0.73 10.79 -8.88
N MET A 3 0.48 10.41 -8.49
CA MET A 3 0.84 9.03 -8.15
C MET A 3 0.56 8.79 -6.67
N ILE A 4 -0.24 7.80 -6.36
CA ILE A 4 -0.57 7.41 -4.99
C ILE A 4 0.06 6.04 -4.73
N ILE A 5 0.97 5.96 -3.76
CA ILE A 5 1.57 4.72 -3.28
C ILE A 5 0.93 4.35 -1.94
N ALA A 6 0.20 3.24 -1.91
CA ALA A 6 -0.36 2.70 -0.67
C ALA A 6 0.55 1.58 -0.12
N SER A 7 1.03 1.75 1.11
CA SER A 7 1.93 0.81 1.77
C SER A 7 1.25 0.08 2.93
N ALA A 8 1.35 -1.24 2.98
CA ALA A 8 0.87 -2.06 4.09
C ALA A 8 1.57 -3.44 4.12
N ASP A 9 1.64 -4.05 5.29
CA ASP A 9 2.18 -5.41 5.44
C ASP A 9 1.08 -6.48 5.48
N HIS A 10 1.45 -7.69 5.07
CA HIS A 10 0.55 -8.85 5.04
C HIS A 10 1.03 -9.95 5.98
N GLY A 11 0.14 -10.47 6.84
CA GLY A 11 0.47 -11.57 7.75
C GLY A 11 0.88 -12.87 7.05
N VAL A 12 0.48 -13.07 5.78
CA VAL A 12 0.96 -14.22 4.97
C VAL A 12 2.47 -14.14 4.68
N ALA A 13 3.11 -12.98 4.85
CA ALA A 13 4.55 -12.84 4.68
C ALA A 13 5.35 -13.72 5.65
N ASP A 14 4.79 -14.02 6.82
CA ASP A 14 5.41 -14.88 7.84
C ASP A 14 5.59 -16.33 7.34
N MET A 15 4.91 -16.71 6.26
CA MET A 15 5.07 -18.02 5.60
C MET A 15 6.25 -18.08 4.61
N GLY A 16 7.00 -16.99 4.43
CA GLY A 16 8.17 -16.97 3.55
C GLY A 16 7.83 -17.05 2.05
N VAL A 17 6.65 -16.56 1.66
CA VAL A 17 6.17 -16.58 0.26
C VAL A 17 6.74 -15.45 -0.62
N SER A 18 7.71 -14.68 -0.09
CA SER A 18 8.38 -13.58 -0.76
C SER A 18 9.90 -13.78 -0.74
N ALA A 19 10.58 -13.33 -1.79
CA ALA A 19 12.05 -13.33 -1.85
C ALA A 19 12.69 -12.29 -0.91
N TYR A 20 11.91 -11.30 -0.46
CA TYR A 20 12.36 -10.22 0.43
C TYR A 20 11.71 -10.31 1.81
N PRO A 21 12.42 -9.93 2.88
CA PRO A 21 11.92 -9.94 4.24
C PRO A 21 10.88 -8.83 4.46
N LYS A 22 9.96 -9.00 5.42
CA LYS A 22 8.80 -8.14 5.66
C LYS A 22 9.19 -6.67 5.91
N GLU A 23 10.32 -6.44 6.59
CA GLU A 23 10.87 -5.13 6.92
C GLU A 23 11.22 -4.30 5.67
N THR A 24 11.31 -4.92 4.49
CA THR A 24 11.49 -4.22 3.22
C THR A 24 10.37 -3.21 2.96
N THR A 25 9.14 -3.46 3.42
CA THR A 25 8.02 -2.51 3.31
C THR A 25 8.36 -1.18 3.99
N VAL A 26 8.96 -1.23 5.18
CA VAL A 26 9.43 -0.05 5.94
C VAL A 26 10.51 0.69 5.15
N GLY A 27 11.55 -0.03 4.73
CA GLY A 27 12.69 0.56 4.02
C GLY A 27 12.29 1.19 2.68
N MET A 28 11.40 0.54 1.92
CA MET A 28 10.92 1.09 0.65
C MET A 28 10.00 2.29 0.85
N THR A 29 9.13 2.27 1.86
CA THR A 29 8.28 3.42 2.18
C THR A 29 9.13 4.65 2.56
N GLN A 30 10.20 4.45 3.33
CA GLN A 30 11.19 5.50 3.60
C GLN A 30 11.88 5.96 2.31
N ASN A 31 12.26 5.02 1.43
CA ASN A 31 12.93 5.33 0.16
C ASN A 31 12.10 6.23 -0.75
N TYR A 32 10.78 6.13 -0.74
CA TYR A 32 9.90 6.99 -1.54
C TYR A 32 9.96 8.46 -1.12
N LEU A 33 10.15 8.75 0.18
CA LEU A 33 9.96 10.09 0.74
C LEU A 33 11.25 10.77 1.17
N ILE A 34 12.23 10.01 1.69
CA ILE A 34 13.47 10.56 2.25
C ILE A 34 14.54 10.72 1.16
N PRO A 35 15.14 9.64 0.60
CA PRO A 35 16.09 9.77 -0.50
C PRO A 35 15.41 10.02 -1.84
N LYS A 36 14.11 9.68 -1.98
CA LYS A 36 13.33 9.74 -3.23
C LYS A 36 14.02 8.98 -4.38
N GLY A 37 14.60 7.82 -4.06
CA GLY A 37 15.49 7.06 -4.95
C GLY A 37 14.88 5.81 -5.57
N ALA A 38 13.58 5.54 -5.36
CA ALA A 38 12.94 4.35 -5.89
C ALA A 38 12.53 4.51 -7.36
N GLY A 39 12.24 3.39 -8.03
CA GLY A 39 11.72 3.41 -9.40
C GLY A 39 10.42 4.22 -9.56
N ALA A 40 9.56 4.19 -8.53
CA ALA A 40 8.35 5.02 -8.47
C ALA A 40 8.69 6.52 -8.55
N ASN A 41 9.75 6.98 -7.88
CA ASN A 41 10.18 8.37 -7.92
C ASN A 41 10.65 8.76 -9.33
N SER A 42 11.45 7.90 -9.97
CA SER A 42 11.91 8.11 -11.34
C SER A 42 10.75 8.19 -12.33
N LEU A 43 9.75 7.30 -12.22
CA LEU A 43 8.57 7.32 -13.09
C LEU A 43 7.66 8.51 -12.82
N ALA A 44 7.46 8.89 -11.56
CA ALA A 44 6.70 10.08 -11.20
C ALA A 44 7.35 11.34 -11.80
N ASN A 45 8.67 11.47 -11.67
CA ASN A 45 9.40 12.58 -12.28
C ASN A 45 9.30 12.56 -13.81
N TYR A 46 9.41 11.40 -14.44
CA TYR A 46 9.32 11.24 -15.89
C TYR A 46 7.98 11.73 -16.45
N CYS A 47 6.87 11.42 -15.79
CA CYS A 47 5.52 11.83 -16.25
C CYS A 47 5.00 13.11 -15.58
N GLY A 48 5.83 13.81 -14.80
CA GLY A 48 5.43 15.01 -14.07
C GLY A 48 4.32 14.78 -13.04
N ALA A 49 4.28 13.60 -12.41
CA ALA A 49 3.32 13.27 -11.37
C ALA A 49 3.80 13.76 -10.00
N GLN A 50 2.90 14.40 -9.23
CA GLN A 50 3.10 14.55 -7.79
C GLN A 50 2.94 13.18 -7.12
N MET A 51 3.84 12.81 -6.22
CA MET A 51 3.77 11.55 -5.49
C MET A 51 3.20 11.77 -4.09
N GLU A 52 2.19 11.00 -3.74
CA GLU A 52 1.63 10.85 -2.40
C GLU A 52 1.90 9.44 -1.92
N VAL A 53 2.36 9.30 -0.68
CA VAL A 53 2.61 8.00 -0.05
C VAL A 53 1.77 7.91 1.20
N ILE A 54 1.03 6.81 1.36
CA ILE A 54 0.13 6.57 2.47
C ILE A 54 0.42 5.22 3.13
N ASP A 55 0.63 5.24 4.43
CA ASP A 55 0.71 4.06 5.28
C ASP A 55 -0.70 3.62 5.66
N MET A 56 -1.13 2.50 5.08
CA MET A 56 -2.43 1.87 5.30
C MET A 56 -2.35 0.71 6.30
N GLY A 57 -1.15 0.28 6.71
CA GLY A 57 -0.99 -0.95 7.47
C GLY A 57 0.43 -1.46 7.64
N ILE A 58 1.47 -0.61 7.62
CA ILE A 58 2.85 -1.06 7.83
C ILE A 58 3.02 -1.58 9.27
N ASP A 59 3.71 -2.70 9.46
CA ASP A 59 3.97 -3.30 10.78
C ASP A 59 5.17 -2.62 11.48
N ALA A 60 5.09 -1.30 11.62
CA ALA A 60 6.09 -0.46 12.28
C ALA A 60 5.52 0.93 12.60
N ASP A 61 6.18 1.65 13.54
CA ASP A 61 5.97 3.08 13.71
C ASP A 61 6.72 3.88 12.62
N MET A 62 5.92 4.55 11.80
CA MET A 62 6.36 5.35 10.66
C MET A 62 6.02 6.85 10.83
N SER A 63 5.55 7.25 12.01
CA SER A 63 5.11 8.64 12.31
C SER A 63 6.21 9.69 12.14
N TRP A 64 7.46 9.27 12.17
CA TRP A 64 8.63 10.13 12.00
C TRP A 64 9.02 10.37 10.54
N VAL A 65 8.43 9.65 9.57
CA VAL A 65 8.79 9.77 8.16
C VAL A 65 8.14 11.04 7.57
N PRO A 66 8.93 12.02 7.08
CA PRO A 66 8.39 13.28 6.62
C PRO A 66 7.55 13.10 5.34
N GLY A 67 6.36 13.70 5.32
CA GLY A 67 5.45 13.67 4.17
C GLY A 67 4.66 12.37 4.00
N LEU A 68 4.82 11.38 4.90
CA LEU A 68 4.02 10.17 4.89
C LEU A 68 2.64 10.46 5.48
N ARG A 69 1.58 10.12 4.74
CA ARG A 69 0.21 10.11 5.28
C ARG A 69 0.02 8.84 6.12
N ILE A 70 -0.43 8.99 7.36
CA ILE A 70 -0.65 7.86 8.28
C ILE A 70 -2.14 7.58 8.42
N HIS A 71 -2.65 6.50 7.82
CA HIS A 71 -4.04 6.01 7.94
C HIS A 71 -4.02 4.50 8.20
N LYS A 72 -3.21 4.09 9.17
CA LYS A 72 -2.94 2.69 9.47
C LYS A 72 -4.21 1.99 9.99
N LEU A 73 -4.66 0.95 9.30
CA LEU A 73 -5.81 0.13 9.70
C LEU A 73 -5.46 -0.94 10.76
N GLY A 74 -4.17 -1.23 10.90
CA GLY A 74 -3.58 -2.21 11.81
C GLY A 74 -2.08 -2.39 11.55
N MET A 75 -1.40 -3.15 12.40
CA MET A 75 0.00 -3.52 12.20
C MET A 75 0.11 -4.73 11.25
N GLY A 76 -0.09 -4.45 9.96
CA GLY A 76 -0.29 -5.48 8.94
C GLY A 76 -1.65 -6.18 9.02
N THR A 77 -1.99 -6.93 7.97
CA THR A 77 -3.14 -7.84 8.01
C THR A 77 -2.82 -9.10 8.82
N LYS A 78 -3.85 -9.81 9.28
CA LYS A 78 -3.70 -11.19 9.76
C LYS A 78 -3.27 -12.13 8.64
N ASN A 79 -2.73 -13.30 9.00
CA ASN A 79 -2.45 -14.36 8.04
C ASN A 79 -3.77 -15.03 7.62
N PHE A 80 -4.19 -14.78 6.39
CA PHE A 80 -5.45 -15.29 5.83
C PHE A 80 -5.54 -16.81 5.69
N VAL A 81 -4.43 -17.52 5.88
CA VAL A 81 -4.43 -18.99 5.95
C VAL A 81 -5.05 -19.49 7.25
N GLU A 82 -4.93 -18.72 8.34
CA GLU A 82 -5.37 -19.11 9.68
C GLU A 82 -6.67 -18.40 10.09
N GLU A 83 -6.80 -17.11 9.79
CA GLU A 83 -7.92 -16.27 10.20
C GLU A 83 -8.19 -15.16 9.18
N PRO A 84 -9.38 -14.53 9.15
CA PRO A 84 -9.64 -13.42 8.23
C PRO A 84 -8.58 -12.31 8.30
N ALA A 85 -8.06 -11.88 7.15
CA ALA A 85 -6.99 -10.88 7.04
C ALA A 85 -7.29 -9.56 7.80
N MET A 86 -8.57 -9.16 7.80
CA MET A 86 -9.08 -7.94 8.42
C MET A 86 -10.58 -8.09 8.69
N THR A 87 -11.15 -7.22 9.53
CA THR A 87 -12.60 -7.12 9.69
C THR A 87 -13.25 -6.45 8.49
N ARG A 88 -14.58 -6.57 8.38
CA ARG A 88 -15.34 -5.89 7.32
C ARG A 88 -15.23 -4.37 7.44
N GLU A 89 -15.22 -3.86 8.67
CA GLU A 89 -15.12 -2.43 8.99
C GLU A 89 -13.76 -1.88 8.56
N GLN A 90 -12.68 -2.62 8.81
CA GLN A 90 -11.34 -2.26 8.31
C GLN A 90 -11.30 -2.23 6.78
N ALA A 91 -11.94 -3.19 6.10
CA ALA A 91 -12.01 -3.19 4.65
C ALA A 91 -12.78 -1.98 4.09
N ILE A 92 -13.91 -1.61 4.72
CA ILE A 92 -14.68 -0.41 4.36
C ILE A 92 -13.83 0.85 4.57
N GLU A 93 -13.20 1.00 5.74
CA GLU A 93 -12.36 2.15 6.07
C GLU A 93 -11.17 2.29 5.11
N GLY A 94 -10.58 1.18 4.68
CA GLY A 94 -9.50 1.18 3.68
C GLY A 94 -9.95 1.72 2.32
N ILE A 95 -11.11 1.30 1.84
CA ILE A 95 -11.70 1.81 0.58
C ILE A 95 -12.06 3.30 0.74
N GLU A 96 -12.72 3.67 1.84
CA GLU A 96 -13.13 5.05 2.08
C GLU A 96 -11.94 6.01 2.22
N THR A 97 -10.82 5.56 2.79
CA THR A 97 -9.57 6.31 2.82
C THR A 97 -9.07 6.66 1.42
N GLY A 98 -9.05 5.69 0.51
CA GLY A 98 -8.68 5.94 -0.89
C GLY A 98 -9.64 6.91 -1.58
N ILE A 99 -10.95 6.78 -1.33
CA ILE A 99 -11.97 7.71 -1.86
C ILE A 99 -11.73 9.14 -1.36
N ARG A 100 -11.48 9.32 -0.05
CA ARG A 100 -11.22 10.64 0.54
C ARG A 100 -9.94 11.26 -0.03
N LEU A 101 -8.87 10.47 -0.14
CA LEU A 101 -7.59 10.93 -0.71
C LEU A 101 -7.76 11.40 -2.16
N VAL A 102 -8.49 10.66 -3.00
CA VAL A 102 -8.74 11.06 -4.39
C VAL A 102 -9.58 12.34 -4.44
N LYS A 103 -10.62 12.47 -3.62
CA LYS A 103 -11.44 13.70 -3.55
C LYS A 103 -10.61 14.92 -3.18
N GLU A 104 -9.79 14.81 -2.14
CA GLU A 104 -8.86 15.87 -1.72
C GLU A 104 -7.94 16.30 -2.86
N LYS A 105 -7.39 15.34 -3.61
CA LYS A 105 -6.51 15.64 -4.74
C LYS A 105 -7.25 16.22 -5.94
N ILE A 106 -8.51 15.87 -6.16
CA ILE A 106 -9.34 16.54 -7.18
C ILE A 106 -9.50 18.03 -6.83
N ASP A 107 -9.74 18.34 -5.56
CA ASP A 107 -9.87 19.73 -5.10
C ASP A 107 -8.56 20.51 -5.24
N GLU A 108 -7.40 19.83 -5.19
CA GLU A 108 -6.08 20.39 -5.50
C GLU A 108 -5.81 20.56 -7.01
N GLY A 109 -6.73 20.13 -7.88
CA GLY A 109 -6.64 20.27 -9.35
C GLY A 109 -6.12 19.04 -10.09
N PHE A 110 -5.97 17.89 -9.43
CA PHE A 110 -5.57 16.64 -10.09
C PHE A 110 -6.76 15.93 -10.74
N ASN A 111 -6.60 15.47 -11.98
CA ASN A 111 -7.63 14.75 -12.73
C ASN A 111 -7.15 13.41 -13.33
N VAL A 112 -5.90 13.02 -13.07
CA VAL A 112 -5.31 11.74 -13.50
C VAL A 112 -4.56 11.14 -12.32
N PHE A 113 -4.90 9.90 -11.98
CA PHE A 113 -4.35 9.17 -10.84
C PHE A 113 -3.58 7.93 -11.31
N LEU A 114 -2.35 7.78 -10.82
CA LEU A 114 -1.52 6.61 -11.01
C LEU A 114 -1.50 5.83 -9.70
N VAL A 115 -1.91 4.58 -9.71
CA VAL A 115 -1.95 3.74 -8.51
C VAL A 115 -0.68 2.92 -8.44
N GLY A 116 0.02 2.98 -7.31
CA GLY A 116 1.09 2.07 -6.96
C GLY A 116 0.91 1.54 -5.54
N GLU A 117 1.69 0.53 -5.21
CA GLU A 117 1.61 -0.17 -3.94
C GLU A 117 3.03 -0.46 -3.41
N MET A 118 3.10 -0.79 -2.12
CA MET A 118 4.26 -1.42 -1.53
C MET A 118 3.83 -2.32 -0.38
N GLY A 119 4.02 -3.63 -0.51
CA GLY A 119 3.77 -4.55 0.59
C GLY A 119 4.40 -5.90 0.33
N ILE A 120 5.23 -6.37 1.26
CA ILE A 120 5.80 -7.70 1.11
C ILE A 120 4.71 -8.78 1.13
N SER A 121 4.79 -9.70 0.17
CA SER A 121 3.82 -10.78 -0.07
C SER A 121 2.42 -10.35 -0.52
N ASN A 122 2.24 -9.10 -0.93
CA ASN A 122 0.96 -8.61 -1.46
C ASN A 122 0.54 -9.27 -2.78
N THR A 123 1.48 -9.81 -3.56
CA THR A 123 1.20 -10.61 -4.76
C THR A 123 0.45 -11.89 -4.43
N THR A 124 0.75 -12.53 -3.29
CA THR A 124 0.01 -13.68 -2.77
C THR A 124 -1.42 -13.31 -2.40
N ALA A 125 -1.60 -12.18 -1.70
CA ALA A 125 -2.93 -11.64 -1.39
C ALA A 125 -3.71 -11.29 -2.67
N SER A 126 -3.05 -10.68 -3.65
CA SER A 126 -3.62 -10.30 -4.94
C SER A 126 -4.04 -11.52 -5.76
N ALA A 127 -3.22 -12.57 -5.78
CA ALA A 127 -3.53 -13.82 -6.45
C ALA A 127 -4.75 -14.51 -5.81
N LEU A 128 -4.82 -14.55 -4.48
CA LEU A 128 -5.99 -15.08 -3.77
C LEU A 128 -7.27 -14.32 -4.12
N MET A 129 -7.25 -12.99 -4.06
CA MET A 129 -8.40 -12.16 -4.43
C MET A 129 -8.81 -12.39 -5.88
N THR A 130 -7.85 -12.42 -6.79
CA THR A 130 -8.08 -12.66 -8.22
C THR A 130 -8.72 -14.02 -8.45
N ALA A 131 -8.16 -15.09 -7.90
CA ALA A 131 -8.70 -16.43 -8.02
C ALA A 131 -10.14 -16.50 -7.48
N LYS A 132 -10.38 -15.90 -6.31
CA LYS A 132 -11.71 -15.88 -5.69
C LYS A 132 -12.74 -15.16 -6.57
N PHE A 133 -12.43 -13.98 -7.09
CA PHE A 133 -13.37 -13.21 -7.92
C PHE A 133 -13.53 -13.79 -9.32
N ALA A 134 -12.50 -14.45 -9.85
CA ALA A 134 -12.56 -15.13 -11.16
C ALA A 134 -13.16 -16.54 -11.10
N GLY A 135 -13.46 -17.06 -9.91
CA GLY A 135 -13.95 -18.44 -9.74
C GLY A 135 -12.92 -19.51 -10.07
N LEU A 136 -11.63 -19.20 -9.93
CA LEU A 136 -10.51 -20.11 -10.15
C LEU A 136 -10.11 -20.79 -8.83
N THR A 137 -9.58 -22.00 -8.93
CA THR A 137 -8.88 -22.65 -7.83
C THR A 137 -7.40 -22.28 -7.87
N ALA A 138 -6.77 -22.24 -6.69
CA ALA A 138 -5.32 -22.05 -6.56
C ALA A 138 -4.55 -23.23 -7.17
#